data_AF-A0A101F8I0-F1
#
_entry.id   AF-A0A101F8I0-F1
#
_cell.length_a   1.000
_cell.length_b   1.000
_cell.length_c   1.000
_cell.angle_alpha   90.00
_cell.angle_beta   90.00
_cell.angle_gamma   90.00
#
_symmetry.space_group_name_H-M   'P 1'
#
loop_
_entity.id
_entity.type
_entity.pdbx_description
1 polymer ?
#
loop_
_entity_poly.entity_id
_entity_poly.type
_entity_poly.pdbx_seq_one_letter_code
_entity_poly.pdbx_strand_id
1 'polypeptide(L)'
;MSIEKGRISFYSQGIVLTMFLPYLHRPEGAPWIVVASSVLLGIAILLSILGMIAFFGAEETSRMMFPAFEFAKAVRLSVVERIEAFVVGIWVATTGLKVMVIYYSGILAFAYSLNLQDYRPLVLPISLFLVVLSASMFADTTHLREFMAHYANPYGSTFQVGIPLLLYILALFRRKDR
;
A
#
# COMPACT_ATOMS: atom_id res chain seq x y z
N MET A 1 8.76 4.31 23.40
CA MET A 1 9.72 3.59 22.53
C MET A 1 8.98 2.55 21.69
N SER A 2 8.23 2.99 20.67
CA SER A 2 7.40 2.11 19.79
C SER A 2 7.44 2.55 18.30
N ILE A 3 8.36 3.45 17.93
CA ILE A 3 8.33 4.15 16.62
C ILE A 3 9.00 3.34 15.49
N GLU A 4 9.75 2.28 15.79
CA GLU A 4 10.50 1.56 14.74
C GLU A 4 9.69 0.55 13.92
N LYS A 5 8.56 0.03 14.43
CA LYS A 5 7.91 -1.12 13.79
C LYS A 5 7.15 -0.76 12.52
N GLY A 6 6.71 0.48 12.33
CA GLY A 6 5.80 0.86 11.23
C GLY A 6 6.42 1.00 9.82
N ARG A 7 7.75 0.85 9.67
CA ARG A 7 8.43 1.25 8.41
C ARG A 7 8.45 0.17 7.34
N ILE A 8 8.43 -1.12 7.71
CA ILE A 8 8.61 -2.23 6.75
C ILE A 8 7.32 -2.47 5.95
N SER A 9 6.15 -2.44 6.59
CA SER A 9 4.87 -2.68 5.92
C SER A 9 4.55 -1.63 4.85
N PHE A 10 5.03 -0.39 4.95
CA PHE A 10 4.84 0.62 3.90
C PHE A 10 5.51 0.23 2.57
N TYR A 11 6.69 -0.41 2.64
CA TYR A 11 7.39 -0.92 1.46
C TYR A 11 6.81 -2.27 0.97
N SER A 12 5.84 -2.86 1.68
CA SER A 12 5.22 -4.16 1.32
C SER A 12 4.52 -4.19 -0.01
N GLN A 13 3.94 -3.07 -0.40
CA GLN A 13 3.25 -2.96 -1.68
C GLN A 13 4.22 -2.79 -2.84
N GLY A 14 5.47 -2.38 -2.58
CA GLY A 14 6.52 -2.28 -3.58
C GLY A 14 6.90 -3.62 -4.20
N ILE A 15 6.64 -4.75 -3.53
CA ILE A 15 6.91 -6.07 -4.10
C ILE A 15 6.03 -6.35 -5.33
N VAL A 16 4.85 -5.76 -5.40
CA VAL A 16 3.99 -5.89 -6.59
C VAL A 16 4.66 -5.22 -7.79
N LEU A 17 5.39 -4.12 -7.57
CA LEU A 17 6.13 -3.43 -8.64
C LEU A 17 7.27 -4.28 -9.21
N THR A 18 7.82 -5.24 -8.45
CA THR A 18 8.86 -6.12 -8.98
C THR A 18 8.34 -7.08 -10.05
N MET A 19 7.04 -7.42 -10.02
CA MET A 19 6.39 -8.17 -11.10
C MET A 19 6.36 -7.39 -12.42
N PHE A 20 6.43 -6.06 -12.35
CA PHE A 20 6.42 -5.20 -13.54
C PHE A 20 7.84 -4.89 -14.06
N LEU A 21 8.89 -5.19 -13.29
CA LEU A 21 10.29 -4.98 -13.71
C LEU A 21 10.66 -5.60 -15.06
N PRO A 22 10.24 -6.84 -15.40
CA PRO A 22 10.56 -7.45 -16.69
C PRO A 22 9.97 -6.69 -17.89
N TYR A 23 8.96 -5.84 -17.67
CA TYR A 23 8.29 -5.07 -18.71
C TYR A 23 8.88 -3.66 -18.89
N LEU A 24 9.91 -3.28 -18.12
CA LEU A 24 10.60 -2.01 -18.30
C LEU A 24 11.53 -2.06 -19.54
N HIS A 25 11.47 -1.02 -20.36
CA HIS A 25 12.42 -0.84 -21.49
C HIS A 25 13.90 -0.78 -21.03
N ARG A 26 14.16 -0.32 -19.81
CA ARG A 26 15.51 -0.21 -19.21
C ARG A 26 15.50 -0.69 -17.75
N PRO A 27 15.58 -2.00 -17.50
CA PRO A 27 15.50 -2.56 -16.14
C PRO A 27 16.69 -2.18 -15.25
N GLU A 28 17.86 -1.92 -15.84
CA GLU A 28 19.09 -1.50 -15.14
C GLU A 28 18.92 -0.17 -14.38
N GLY A 29 18.06 0.72 -14.88
CA GLY A 29 17.75 2.00 -14.24
C GLY A 29 16.69 1.91 -13.14
N ALA A 30 16.06 0.74 -12.95
CA ALA A 30 14.94 0.58 -12.02
C ALA A 30 15.30 0.90 -10.55
N PRO A 31 16.46 0.50 -10.00
CA PRO A 31 16.82 0.84 -8.63
C PRO A 31 16.89 2.36 -8.42
N TRP A 32 17.46 3.09 -9.39
CA TRP A 32 17.55 4.54 -9.32
C TRP A 32 16.17 5.20 -9.36
N ILE A 33 15.27 4.74 -10.23
CA ILE A 33 13.89 5.24 -10.32
C ILE A 33 13.15 5.01 -8.99
N VAL A 34 13.31 3.84 -8.38
CA VAL A 34 12.68 3.52 -7.09
C VAL A 34 13.21 4.43 -5.99
N VAL A 35 14.53 4.63 -5.90
CA VAL A 35 15.13 5.51 -4.88
C VAL A 35 14.69 6.96 -5.11
N ALA A 36 14.79 7.48 -6.33
CA ALA A 36 14.43 8.85 -6.65
C ALA A 36 12.95 9.14 -6.37
N SER A 37 12.05 8.25 -6.81
CA SER A 37 10.61 8.38 -6.54
C SER A 37 10.29 8.29 -5.05
N SER A 38 10.95 7.40 -4.30
CA SER A 38 10.78 7.26 -2.85
C SER A 38 11.21 8.53 -2.10
N VAL A 39 12.34 9.13 -2.49
CA VAL A 39 12.84 10.37 -1.89
C VAL A 39 11.89 11.53 -2.19
N LEU A 40 11.47 11.69 -3.44
CA LEU A 40 10.52 12.74 -3.84
C LEU A 40 9.19 12.62 -3.08
N LEU A 41 8.62 11.41 -3.01
CA LEU A 41 7.40 11.14 -2.26
C LEU A 41 7.58 11.38 -0.76
N GLY A 42 8.72 10.96 -0.20
CA GLY A 42 9.06 11.20 1.21
C GLY A 42 9.12 12.69 1.56
N ILE A 43 9.74 13.50 0.69
CA ILE A 43 9.79 14.96 0.84
C ILE A 43 8.38 15.55 0.74
N ALA A 44 7.59 15.13 -0.25
CA ALA A 44 6.21 15.63 -0.41
C ALA A 44 5.32 15.33 0.81
N ILE A 45 5.42 14.11 1.35
CA ILE A 45 4.72 13.72 2.58
C ILE A 45 5.20 14.55 3.77
N LEU A 46 6.51 14.71 3.93
CA LEU A 46 7.10 15.50 5.02
C LEU A 46 6.60 16.96 4.97
N LEU A 47 6.66 17.60 3.80
CA LEU A 47 6.17 18.96 3.62
C LEU A 47 4.67 19.07 3.91
N SER A 48 3.89 18.07 3.52
CA SER A 48 2.46 18.01 3.83
C SER A 48 2.21 17.95 5.35
N ILE A 49 2.94 17.09 6.06
CA ILE A 49 2.86 16.96 7.53
C ILE A 49 3.25 18.28 8.21
N LEU A 50 4.34 18.90 7.79
CA LEU A 50 4.79 20.18 8.32
C LEU A 50 3.74 21.29 8.07
N GLY A 51 3.15 21.33 6.89
CA GLY A 51 2.08 22.28 6.56
C GLY A 51 0.84 22.10 7.44
N MET A 52 0.42 20.86 7.67
CA MET A 52 -0.71 20.55 8.55
C MET A 52 -0.43 20.93 10.01
N ILE A 53 0.76 20.60 10.53
CA ILE A 53 1.18 20.98 11.89
C ILE A 53 1.30 22.50 12.03
N ALA A 54 1.81 23.20 11.01
CA ALA A 54 1.91 24.65 11.04
C ALA A 54 0.52 25.33 11.04
N PHE A 55 -0.47 24.73 10.39
CA PHE A 55 -1.81 25.30 10.29
C PHE A 55 -2.70 24.98 11.50
N PHE A 56 -2.75 23.72 11.93
CA PHE A 56 -3.64 23.27 13.01
C PHE A 56 -2.94 23.15 14.38
N GLY A 57 -1.61 23.12 14.41
CA GLY A 57 -0.84 22.71 15.59
C GLY A 57 -0.66 21.20 15.68
N ALA A 58 0.38 20.76 16.40
CA ALA A 58 0.75 19.34 16.49
C ALA A 58 -0.30 18.50 17.23
N GLU A 59 -0.88 19.04 18.31
CA GLU A 59 -1.87 18.33 19.12
C GLU A 59 -3.16 18.07 18.32
N GLU A 60 -3.73 19.10 17.70
CA GLU A 60 -4.94 18.96 16.90
C GLU A 60 -4.72 18.09 15.66
N THR A 61 -3.60 18.26 14.94
CA THR A 61 -3.25 17.41 13.79
C THR A 61 -3.21 15.93 14.18
N SER A 62 -2.71 15.60 15.37
CA SER A 62 -2.62 14.21 15.84
C SER A 62 -3.96 13.58 16.23
N ARG A 63 -4.98 14.39 16.53
CA ARG A 63 -6.32 13.94 16.92
C ARG A 63 -7.22 13.70 15.71
N MET A 64 -6.92 14.33 14.57
CA MET A 64 -7.67 14.18 13.33
C MET A 64 -7.47 12.80 12.71
N MET A 65 -8.56 12.15 12.29
CA MET A 65 -8.51 10.87 11.58
C MET A 65 -7.92 11.01 10.17
N PHE A 66 -8.26 12.11 9.47
CA PHE A 66 -7.77 12.41 8.12
C PHE A 66 -7.26 13.87 8.03
N PRO A 67 -6.09 14.18 8.62
CA PRO A 67 -5.59 15.55 8.70
C PRO A 67 -5.45 16.22 7.32
N ALA A 68 -5.01 15.48 6.30
CA ALA A 68 -4.85 16.00 4.95
C ALA A 68 -6.19 16.41 4.30
N PHE A 69 -7.27 15.71 4.63
CA PHE A 69 -8.61 16.05 4.15
C PHE A 69 -9.15 17.30 4.85
N GLU A 70 -8.96 17.40 6.17
CA GLU A 70 -9.34 18.61 6.92
C GLU A 70 -8.52 19.83 6.47
N PHE A 71 -7.24 19.64 6.17
CA PHE A 71 -6.41 20.69 5.57
C PHE A 71 -6.95 21.15 4.21
N ALA A 72 -7.36 20.21 3.34
CA ALA A 72 -7.96 20.54 2.05
C ALA A 72 -9.26 21.35 2.19
N LYS A 73 -10.11 21.06 3.19
CA LYS A 73 -11.33 21.85 3.46
C LYS A 73 -11.03 23.27 3.97
N ALA A 74 -9.94 23.42 4.73
CA ALA A 74 -9.58 24.70 5.33
C ALA A 74 -9.03 25.69 4.29
N VAL A 75 -8.43 25.19 3.22
CA VAL A 75 -7.87 26.00 2.14
C VAL A 75 -8.98 26.50 1.22
N ARG A 76 -9.19 27.82 1.20
CA ARG A 76 -10.10 28.49 0.26
C ARG A 76 -9.30 29.14 -0.86
N LEU A 77 -9.48 28.67 -2.09
CA LEU A 77 -8.93 29.31 -3.29
C LEU A 77 -10.05 30.09 -3.97
N SER A 78 -9.76 31.31 -4.41
CA SER A 78 -10.73 32.20 -5.07
C SER A 78 -11.31 31.64 -6.37
N VAL A 79 -10.62 30.68 -7.01
CA VAL A 79 -11.02 30.05 -8.28
C VAL A 79 -11.66 28.66 -8.08
N VAL A 80 -11.37 28.00 -6.96
CA VAL A 80 -11.86 26.64 -6.67
C VAL A 80 -12.40 26.62 -5.25
N GLU A 81 -13.73 26.73 -5.13
CA GLU A 81 -14.42 26.79 -3.83
C GLU A 81 -14.44 25.45 -3.09
N ARG A 82 -14.18 24.33 -3.80
CA ARG A 82 -14.29 22.96 -3.26
C ARG A 82 -13.10 22.08 -3.61
N ILE A 83 -11.90 22.51 -3.25
CA ILE A 83 -10.67 21.75 -3.51
C ILE A 83 -10.69 20.39 -2.80
N GLU A 84 -11.40 20.25 -1.68
CA GLU A 84 -11.54 18.98 -0.96
C GLU A 84 -12.17 17.87 -1.81
N ALA A 85 -13.12 18.22 -2.68
CA ALA A 85 -13.77 17.26 -3.57
C ALA A 85 -12.79 16.70 -4.61
N PHE A 86 -11.90 17.54 -5.14
CA PHE A 86 -10.85 17.11 -6.06
C PHE A 86 -9.82 16.21 -5.39
N VAL A 87 -9.41 16.54 -4.17
CA VAL A 87 -8.47 15.73 -3.38
C VAL A 87 -9.04 14.34 -3.14
N VAL A 88 -10.30 14.25 -2.71
CA VAL A 88 -10.99 12.95 -2.54
C VAL A 88 -11.13 12.21 -3.86
N GLY A 89 -11.48 12.91 -4.95
CA GLY A 89 -11.59 12.31 -6.28
C GLY A 89 -10.28 11.65 -6.74
N ILE A 90 -9.16 12.37 -6.63
CA ILE A 90 -7.83 11.84 -6.95
C ILE A 90 -7.48 10.67 -6.03
N TRP A 91 -7.76 10.78 -4.73
CA TRP A 91 -7.45 9.73 -3.77
C TRP A 91 -8.25 8.44 -4.05
N VAL A 92 -9.54 8.55 -4.33
CA VAL A 92 -10.39 7.40 -4.68
C VAL A 92 -9.94 6.79 -6.01
N ALA A 93 -9.68 7.61 -7.03
CA ALA A 93 -9.23 7.11 -8.33
C ALA A 93 -7.89 6.37 -8.24
N THR A 94 -6.90 6.95 -7.56
CA THR A 94 -5.57 6.33 -7.36
C THR A 94 -5.65 5.08 -6.49
N THR A 95 -6.53 5.06 -5.47
CA THR A 95 -6.79 3.85 -4.67
C THR A 95 -7.42 2.75 -5.51
N GLY A 96 -8.38 3.09 -6.38
CA GLY A 96 -8.99 2.14 -7.31
C GLY A 96 -7.96 1.51 -8.24
N LEU A 97 -7.11 2.32 -8.87
CA LEU A 97 -6.01 1.83 -9.71
C LEU A 97 -5.06 0.90 -8.94
N LYS A 98 -4.70 1.29 -7.71
CA LYS A 98 -3.85 0.47 -6.85
C LYS A 98 -4.48 -0.89 -6.53
N VAL A 99 -5.77 -0.92 -6.20
CA VAL A 99 -6.50 -2.17 -5.95
C VAL A 99 -6.50 -3.04 -7.20
N MET A 100 -6.74 -2.48 -8.39
CA MET A 100 -6.70 -3.22 -9.66
C MET A 100 -5.33 -3.87 -9.89
N VAL A 101 -4.24 -3.12 -9.70
CA VAL A 101 -2.87 -3.62 -9.89
C VAL A 101 -2.56 -4.74 -8.90
N ILE A 102 -2.85 -4.56 -7.62
CA ILE A 102 -2.59 -5.58 -6.58
C ILE A 102 -3.43 -6.84 -6.83
N TYR A 103 -4.71 -6.67 -7.19
CA TYR A 103 -5.62 -7.77 -7.49
C TYR A 103 -5.15 -8.58 -8.70
N TYR A 104 -4.80 -7.92 -9.80
CA TYR A 104 -4.28 -8.59 -11.00
C TYR A 104 -3.00 -9.37 -10.70
N SER A 105 -2.02 -8.74 -10.05
CA SER A 105 -0.77 -9.38 -9.66
C SER A 105 -1.00 -10.55 -8.70
N GLY A 106 -1.93 -10.43 -7.76
CA GLY A 106 -2.29 -11.49 -6.82
C GLY A 106 -2.91 -12.70 -7.52
N ILE A 107 -3.84 -12.49 -8.45
CA ILE A 107 -4.44 -13.57 -9.24
C ILE A 107 -3.40 -14.27 -10.10
N LEU A 108 -2.52 -13.51 -10.75
CA LEU A 108 -1.47 -14.08 -11.58
C LEU A 108 -0.54 -14.96 -10.73
N ALA A 109 -0.10 -14.46 -9.57
CA ALA A 109 0.73 -15.22 -8.62
C ALA A 109 0.04 -16.50 -8.14
N PHE A 110 -1.26 -16.43 -7.85
CA PHE A 110 -2.05 -17.55 -7.40
C PHE A 110 -2.24 -18.60 -8.51
N ALA A 111 -2.52 -18.17 -9.74
CA ALA A 111 -2.60 -19.04 -10.90
C ALA A 111 -1.29 -19.81 -11.12
N TYR A 112 -0.15 -19.11 -11.06
CA TYR A 112 1.18 -19.73 -11.15
C TYR A 112 1.43 -20.74 -10.02
N SER A 113 1.02 -20.43 -8.80
CA SER A 113 1.18 -21.33 -7.64
C SER A 113 0.40 -22.64 -7.80
N LEU A 114 -0.72 -22.60 -8.54
CA LEU A 114 -1.55 -23.75 -8.87
C LEU A 114 -1.19 -24.42 -10.20
N ASN A 115 -0.15 -23.95 -10.89
CA ASN A 115 0.22 -24.38 -12.25
C ASN A 115 -0.94 -24.26 -13.26
N LEU A 116 -1.81 -23.26 -13.10
CA LEU A 116 -2.87 -22.99 -14.06
C LEU A 116 -2.32 -22.29 -15.30
N GLN A 117 -2.75 -22.73 -16.47
CA GLN A 117 -2.36 -22.11 -17.75
C GLN A 117 -3.03 -20.75 -17.99
N ASP A 118 -4.20 -20.52 -17.40
CA ASP A 118 -4.95 -19.28 -17.51
C ASP A 118 -5.46 -18.84 -16.13
N TYR A 119 -5.35 -17.54 -15.87
CA TYR A 119 -5.79 -16.91 -14.63
C TYR A 119 -7.27 -16.49 -14.66
N ARG A 120 -7.87 -16.35 -15.86
CA ARG A 120 -9.25 -15.88 -16.05
C ARG A 120 -10.30 -16.63 -15.22
N PRO A 121 -10.25 -17.96 -15.05
CA PRO A 121 -11.22 -18.68 -14.23
C PRO A 121 -11.20 -18.27 -12.74
N LEU A 122 -10.08 -17.73 -12.26
CA LEU A 122 -9.91 -17.31 -10.86
C LEU A 122 -10.44 -15.90 -10.59
N VAL A 123 -10.62 -15.08 -11.62
CA VAL A 123 -11.02 -13.68 -11.50
C VAL A 123 -12.33 -13.56 -10.71
N LEU A 124 -13.41 -14.19 -11.19
CA LEU A 124 -14.73 -14.09 -10.55
C LEU A 124 -14.76 -14.68 -9.12
N PRO A 125 -14.28 -15.91 -8.86
CA PRO A 125 -14.28 -16.48 -7.51
C PRO A 125 -13.50 -15.63 -6.50
N ILE A 126 -12.31 -15.15 -6.88
CA ILE A 126 -11.48 -14.35 -5.97
C ILE A 126 -12.10 -12.97 -5.75
N SER A 127 -12.69 -12.34 -6.77
CA SER A 127 -13.43 -11.09 -6.59
C SER A 127 -14.57 -11.22 -5.60
N LEU A 128 -15.42 -12.24 -5.76
CA LEU A 128 -16.55 -12.47 -4.86
C LEU A 128 -16.08 -12.72 -3.43
N PHE A 129 -15.04 -13.54 -3.27
CA PHE A 129 -14.43 -13.79 -1.98
C PHE A 129 -13.91 -12.49 -1.33
N LEU A 130 -13.19 -11.65 -2.07
CA LEU A 130 -12.67 -10.38 -1.56
C LEU A 130 -13.78 -9.39 -1.19
N VAL A 131 -14.88 -9.34 -1.96
CA VAL A 131 -16.04 -8.49 -1.65
C VAL A 131 -16.67 -8.93 -0.33
N VAL A 132 -16.95 -10.23 -0.17
CA VAL A 132 -17.50 -10.78 1.08
C VAL A 132 -16.56 -10.52 2.25
N LEU A 133 -15.27 -10.80 2.07
CA LEU A 133 -14.26 -10.57 3.09
C LEU A 133 -14.20 -9.10 3.50
N SER A 134 -14.23 -8.17 2.54
CA SER A 134 -14.21 -6.73 2.82
C SER A 134 -15.40 -6.26 3.66
N ALA A 135 -16.58 -6.84 3.43
CA ALA A 135 -17.79 -6.53 4.18
C ALA A 135 -17.82 -7.18 5.57
N SER A 136 -17.16 -8.32 5.76
CA SER A 136 -17.16 -9.06 7.03
C SER A 136 -15.94 -8.81 7.92
N MET A 137 -14.88 -8.20 7.40
CA MET A 137 -13.59 -8.09 8.11
C MET A 137 -13.62 -7.14 9.31
N PHE A 138 -14.37 -6.04 9.24
CA PHE A 138 -14.41 -5.02 10.28
C PHE A 138 -15.85 -4.66 10.63
N ALA A 139 -16.20 -4.76 11.91
CA ALA A 139 -17.55 -4.44 12.39
C ALA A 139 -17.84 -2.93 12.34
N ASP A 140 -16.82 -2.11 12.61
CA ASP A 140 -16.91 -0.65 12.60
C ASP A 140 -15.54 -0.01 12.36
N THR A 141 -15.52 1.33 12.34
CA THR A 141 -14.33 2.15 12.13
C THR A 141 -13.34 2.07 13.29
N THR A 142 -13.79 1.77 14.51
CA THR A 142 -12.93 1.58 15.68
C THR A 142 -12.12 0.29 15.53
N HIS A 143 -12.77 -0.81 15.15
CA HIS A 143 -12.12 -2.09 14.91
C HIS A 143 -11.10 -1.99 13.77
N LEU A 144 -11.44 -1.27 12.69
CA LEU A 144 -10.50 -0.96 11.62
C LEU A 144 -9.28 -0.17 12.14
N ARG A 145 -9.51 0.82 13.01
CA ARG A 145 -8.42 1.63 13.58
C ARG A 145 -7.48 0.79 14.45
N GLU A 146 -8.04 -0.09 15.29
CA GLU A 146 -7.23 -1.01 16.09
C GLU A 146 -6.42 -1.97 15.22
N PHE A 147 -7.04 -2.51 14.17
CA PHE A 147 -6.35 -3.32 13.16
C PHE A 147 -5.17 -2.56 12.54
N MET A 148 -5.40 -1.33 12.06
CA MET A 148 -4.36 -0.51 11.44
C MET A 148 -3.22 -0.18 12.42
N ALA A 149 -3.54 0.09 13.69
CA ALA A 149 -2.54 0.46 14.69
C ALA A 149 -1.67 -0.71 15.16
N HIS A 150 -2.26 -1.91 15.31
CA HIS A 150 -1.58 -3.03 15.97
C HIS A 150 -1.30 -4.23 15.06
N TYR A 151 -2.21 -4.54 14.14
CA TYR A 151 -2.23 -5.81 13.42
C TYR A 151 -1.79 -5.69 11.96
N ALA A 152 -2.07 -4.56 11.30
CA ALA A 152 -1.76 -4.36 9.88
C ALA A 152 -0.26 -4.48 9.58
N ASN A 153 0.58 -3.98 10.48
CA ASN A 153 2.02 -4.00 10.32
C ASN A 153 2.64 -5.41 10.46
N PRO A 154 2.41 -6.17 11.56
CA PRO A 154 2.89 -7.54 11.64
C PRO A 154 2.26 -8.43 10.56
N TYR A 155 0.98 -8.23 10.24
CA TYR A 155 0.32 -8.94 9.15
C TYR A 155 1.04 -8.75 7.81
N GLY A 156 1.25 -7.51 7.37
CA GLY A 156 1.94 -7.22 6.11
C GLY A 156 3.39 -7.70 6.06
N SER A 157 4.10 -7.59 7.19
CA SER A 157 5.51 -7.99 7.29
C SER A 157 5.70 -9.50 7.17
N THR A 158 4.76 -10.32 7.67
CA THR A 158 4.82 -11.79 7.55
C THR A 158 4.82 -12.24 6.08
N PHE A 159 3.95 -11.67 5.25
CA PHE A 159 3.88 -12.06 3.84
C PHE A 159 5.08 -11.55 3.04
N GLN A 160 5.62 -10.38 3.39
CA GLN A 160 6.70 -9.76 2.63
C GLN A 160 8.09 -10.27 3.02
N VAL A 161 8.34 -10.47 4.31
CA VAL A 161 9.66 -10.86 4.83
C VAL A 161 9.65 -12.33 5.23
N GLY A 162 8.58 -12.78 5.88
CA GLY A 162 8.45 -14.16 6.34
C GLY A 162 8.47 -15.17 5.19
N ILE A 163 7.63 -14.99 4.16
CA ILE A 163 7.56 -15.93 3.03
C ILE A 163 8.89 -15.98 2.24
N PRO A 164 9.49 -14.86 1.80
CA PRO A 164 10.78 -14.91 1.10
C PRO A 164 11.92 -15.44 1.96
N LEU A 165 11.97 -15.15 3.27
CA LEU A 165 12.96 -15.73 4.17
C LEU A 165 12.82 -17.24 4.27
N LEU A 166 11.59 -17.75 4.44
CA LEU A 166 11.33 -19.19 4.48
C LEU A 166 11.78 -19.86 3.18
N LEU A 167 11.43 -19.29 2.02
CA LEU A 167 11.87 -19.78 0.73
C LEU A 167 13.40 -19.74 0.58
N TYR A 168 14.04 -18.67 1.05
CA TYR A 168 15.50 -18.52 1.02
C TYR A 168 16.19 -19.58 1.89
N ILE A 169 15.70 -19.80 3.11
CA ILE A 169 16.21 -20.83 4.03
C ILE A 169 16.06 -22.22 3.39
N LEU A 170 14.88 -22.55 2.85
CA LEU A 170 14.64 -23.82 2.14
C LEU A 170 15.57 -23.99 0.93
N ALA A 171 15.85 -22.91 0.19
CA ALA A 171 16.77 -22.92 -0.93
C ALA A 171 18.22 -23.19 -0.50
N LEU A 172 18.67 -22.63 0.63
CA LEU A 172 20.00 -22.93 1.19
C LEU A 172 20.16 -24.40 1.55
N PHE A 173 19.12 -25.04 2.11
CA PHE A 173 19.13 -26.47 2.40
C PHE A 173 19.15 -27.33 1.13
N ARG A 174 18.36 -26.97 0.10
CA ARG A 174 18.34 -27.69 -1.19
C ARG A 174 19.64 -27.59 -1.99
N ARG A 175 20.44 -26.55 -1.77
CA ARG A 175 21.72 -26.34 -2.47
C ARG A 175 22.82 -27.29 -2.00
N LYS A 176 22.59 -28.06 -0.93
CA LYS A 176 23.53 -29.06 -0.41
C LYS A 176 23.36 -30.45 -1.05
N ASP A 177 22.28 -30.68 -1.80
CA ASP A 177 21.92 -31.97 -2.40
C ASP A 177 22.13 -32.03 -3.94
N ARG A 178 22.87 -31.07 -4.52
CA ARG A 178 23.38 -31.06 -5.91
C ARG A 178 24.85 -30.70 -5.90
#